data_AF-A0A2M7ED76-F1
#
_entry.id   AF-A0A2M7ED76-F1
#
_cell.length_a   1.000
_cell.length_b   1.000
_cell.length_c   1.000
_cell.angle_alpha   90.00
_cell.angle_beta   90.00
_cell.angle_gamma   90.00
#
_symmetry.space_group_name_H-M   'P 1'
#
loop_
_entity.id
_entity.type
_entity.pdbx_description
1 polymer ?
#
loop_
_entity_poly.entity_id
_entity_poly.type
_entity_poly.pdbx_seq_one_letter_code
_entity_poly.pdbx_strand_id
1 'polypeptide(L)'
;MKIKSLKLKVFILSLFTASNAHAMHISEGILPFNWAALWFAVAIPFVAFGLYRLKKLSSVDLSFKPLVGLMAAVVFIISCMPIPVPTAGTCSHPCGTGIAGILLGPAISILITAVALLIQ
;
A
#
# COMPACT_ATOMS: atom_id res chain seq x y z
N MET A 1 24.78 -15.80 24.59
CA MET A 1 24.69 -15.17 23.24
C MET A 1 23.94 -15.98 22.18
N LYS A 2 23.95 -17.32 22.18
CA LYS A 2 23.30 -18.16 21.13
C LYS A 2 21.77 -18.02 21.03
N ILE A 3 21.06 -17.79 22.15
CA ILE A 3 19.58 -17.76 22.17
C ILE A 3 18.98 -16.53 21.47
N LYS A 4 19.61 -15.35 21.55
CA LYS A 4 19.16 -14.16 20.79
C LYS A 4 19.31 -14.35 19.28
N SER A 5 20.39 -14.99 18.84
CA SER A 5 20.63 -15.29 17.42
C SER A 5 19.65 -16.33 16.87
N LEU A 6 19.24 -17.31 17.69
CA LEU A 6 18.28 -18.33 17.28
C LEU A 6 16.87 -17.75 17.14
N LYS A 7 16.41 -16.92 18.08
CA LYS A 7 15.11 -16.21 17.94
C LYS A 7 15.08 -15.31 16.71
N LEU A 8 16.19 -14.64 16.40
CA LEU A 8 16.31 -13.79 15.21
C LEU A 8 16.26 -14.60 13.91
N LYS A 9 16.95 -15.75 13.86
CA LYS A 9 16.91 -16.65 12.69
C LYS A 9 15.53 -17.27 12.47
N VAL A 10 14.82 -17.62 13.54
CA VAL A 10 13.45 -18.16 13.46
C VAL A 10 12.46 -17.09 13.01
N PHE A 11 12.62 -15.84 13.46
CA PHE A 11 11.81 -14.71 12.98
C PHE A 11 12.02 -14.43 11.49
N ILE A 12 13.28 -14.45 11.03
CA ILE A 12 13.62 -14.29 9.61
C ILE A 12 13.06 -15.46 8.77
N LEU A 13 13.16 -16.70 9.25
CA LEU A 13 12.64 -17.87 8.55
C LEU A 13 11.11 -17.84 8.44
N SER A 14 10.41 -17.34 9.46
CA SER A 14 8.96 -17.14 9.48
C SER A 14 8.47 -16.10 8.47
N LEU A 15 9.31 -15.12 8.09
CA LEU A 15 8.97 -14.13 7.05
C LEU A 15 8.99 -14.75 5.63
N PHE A 16 9.76 -15.82 5.42
CA PHE A 16 9.84 -16.53 4.13
C PHE A 16 8.74 -17.57 3.92
N THR A 17 7.97 -17.93 4.95
CA THR A 17 6.85 -18.88 4.86
C THR A 17 5.50 -18.21 4.60
N ALA A 18 5.48 -16.93 4.24
CA ALA A 18 4.24 -16.24 3.90
C ALA A 18 3.60 -16.86 2.66
N SER A 19 2.44 -17.50 2.84
CA SER A 19 1.65 -18.04 1.74
C SER A 19 1.12 -16.91 0.86
N ASN A 20 1.09 -17.12 -0.46
CA ASN A 20 0.52 -16.17 -1.41
C ASN A 20 -1.00 -16.07 -1.18
N ALA A 21 -1.44 -15.09 -0.41
CA ALA A 21 -2.85 -14.76 -0.29
C ALA A 21 -3.30 -14.07 -1.58
N HIS A 22 -4.13 -14.73 -2.38
CA HIS A 22 -4.81 -14.15 -3.55
C HIS A 22 -6.01 -13.27 -3.13
N ALA A 23 -5.84 -12.48 -2.07
CA ALA A 23 -6.88 -11.61 -1.52
C ALA A 23 -6.53 -10.15 -1.82
N MET A 24 -7.45 -9.47 -2.50
CA MET A 24 -7.46 -8.02 -2.68
C MET A 24 -8.46 -7.43 -1.66
N HIS A 25 -8.20 -6.24 -1.11
CA HIS A 25 -8.98 -5.51 -0.08
C HIS A 25 -9.77 -6.38 0.93
N ILE A 26 -9.35 -6.36 2.19
CA ILE A 26 -10.10 -7.07 3.24
C ILE A 26 -11.36 -6.26 3.57
N SER A 27 -12.54 -6.88 3.45
CA SER A 27 -13.79 -6.23 3.81
C SER A 27 -13.82 -5.85 5.29
N GLU A 28 -14.41 -4.69 5.56
CA GLU A 28 -14.65 -4.20 6.91
C GLU A 28 -15.39 -5.24 7.75
N GLY A 29 -14.98 -5.41 9.01
CA GLY A 29 -15.61 -6.35 9.94
C GLY A 29 -15.12 -7.80 9.88
N ILE A 30 -14.23 -8.17 8.95
CA ILE A 30 -13.63 -9.52 8.92
C ILE A 30 -12.47 -9.66 9.93
N LEU A 31 -11.71 -8.60 10.19
CA LEU A 31 -10.58 -8.65 11.11
C LEU A 31 -11.01 -8.43 12.58
N PRO A 32 -10.52 -9.24 13.53
CA PRO A 32 -10.68 -8.93 14.95
C PRO A 32 -9.95 -7.64 15.29
N PHE A 33 -10.54 -6.84 16.19
CA PHE A 33 -10.07 -5.48 16.53
C PHE A 33 -8.57 -5.38 16.83
N ASN A 34 -8.03 -6.34 17.58
CA ASN A 34 -6.60 -6.39 17.94
C ASN A 34 -5.69 -6.47 16.71
N TRP A 35 -6.12 -7.20 15.67
CA TRP A 35 -5.35 -7.35 14.43
C TRP A 35 -5.45 -6.11 13.55
N ALA A 36 -6.62 -5.49 13.45
CA ALA A 36 -6.79 -4.24 12.72
C ALA A 36 -5.89 -3.14 13.34
N ALA A 37 -5.93 -2.98 14.67
CA ALA A 37 -5.10 -2.00 15.37
C ALA A 37 -3.59 -2.23 15.15
N LEU A 38 -3.14 -3.49 15.13
CA LEU A 38 -1.74 -3.83 14.86
C LEU A 38 -1.32 -3.38 13.45
N TRP A 39 -2.12 -3.69 12.42
CA TRP A 39 -1.80 -3.29 11.04
C TRP A 39 -1.82 -1.78 10.84
N PHE A 40 -2.78 -1.06 11.46
CA PHE A 40 -2.77 0.40 11.46
C PHE A 40 -1.52 0.96 12.14
N ALA A 41 -1.11 0.41 13.29
CA ALA A 41 0.11 0.84 13.98
C ALA A 41 1.37 0.64 13.10
N VAL A 42 1.43 -0.45 12.35
CA VAL A 42 2.53 -0.72 11.40
C VAL A 42 2.47 0.23 10.19
N ALA A 43 1.28 0.60 9.71
CA ALA A 43 1.13 1.49 8.56
C ALA A 43 1.51 2.96 8.85
N ILE A 44 1.24 3.44 10.07
CA ILE A 44 1.51 4.82 10.51
C ILE A 44 2.92 5.34 10.14
N PRO A 45 4.03 4.65 10.47
CA PRO A 45 5.37 5.17 10.15
C PRO A 45 5.61 5.34 8.65
N PHE A 46 5.04 4.47 7.81
CA PHE A 46 5.19 4.57 6.35
C PHE A 46 4.40 5.76 5.80
N VAL A 47 3.17 5.97 6.27
CA VAL A 47 2.35 7.13 5.88
C VAL A 47 3.01 8.42 6.36
N ALA A 48 3.52 8.46 7.60
CA ALA A 48 4.24 9.61 8.13
C ALA A 48 5.51 9.92 7.31
N PHE A 49 6.25 8.90 6.89
CA PHE A 49 7.41 9.07 6.01
C PHE A 49 7.02 9.62 4.62
N GLY A 50 5.92 9.12 4.04
CA GLY A 50 5.36 9.66 2.80
C GLY A 50 4.99 11.14 2.93
N LEU A 51 4.31 11.53 4.02
CA LEU A 51 3.95 12.93 4.31
C LEU A 51 5.18 13.82 4.47
N TYR A 52 6.19 13.36 5.20
CA TYR A 52 7.45 14.09 5.34
C TYR A 52 8.13 14.33 3.98
N ARG A 53 8.19 13.29 3.13
CA ARG A 53 8.78 13.40 1.80
C ARG A 53 8.00 14.35 0.90
N LEU A 54 6.67 14.28 0.94
CA LEU A 54 5.78 15.18 0.21
C LEU A 54 6.01 16.64 0.63
N LYS A 55 6.09 16.90 1.95
CA LYS A 55 6.36 18.25 2.48
C LYS A 55 7.67 18.81 1.91
N LYS A 56 8.74 18.00 1.95
CA LYS A 56 10.08 18.38 1.43
C LYS A 56 10.10 18.60 -0.09
N LEU A 57 9.34 17.83 -0.87
CA LEU A 57 9.23 18.05 -2.32
C LEU A 57 8.41 19.30 -2.62
N SER A 58 7.32 19.51 -1.88
CA SER A 58 6.43 20.65 -2.08
C SER A 58 7.04 22.00 -1.69
N SER A 59 8.07 22.00 -0.82
CA SER A 59 8.82 23.22 -0.51
C SER A 59 9.79 23.62 -1.62
N VAL A 60 10.15 22.69 -2.52
CA VAL A 60 10.97 22.98 -3.69
C VAL A 60 10.09 23.39 -4.86
N ASP A 61 8.99 22.64 -5.11
CA ASP A 61 8.02 22.95 -6.15
C ASP A 61 6.59 22.75 -5.62
N LEU A 62 5.84 23.85 -5.57
CA LEU A 62 4.45 23.84 -5.08
C LEU A 62 3.52 23.05 -6.00
N SER A 63 3.86 22.95 -7.29
CA SER A 63 3.11 22.23 -8.33
C SER A 63 3.09 20.72 -8.10
N PHE A 64 3.96 20.22 -7.21
CA PHE A 64 4.01 18.81 -6.88
C PHE A 64 2.78 18.33 -6.10
N LYS A 65 2.16 19.19 -5.27
CA LYS A 65 0.93 18.85 -4.52
C LYS A 65 -0.25 18.48 -5.43
N PRO A 66 -0.63 19.33 -6.41
CA PRO A 66 -1.72 18.98 -7.33
C PRO A 66 -1.37 17.79 -8.23
N LEU A 67 -0.10 17.60 -8.62
CA LEU A 67 0.33 16.41 -9.38
C LEU A 67 0.08 15.11 -8.59
N VAL A 68 0.42 15.08 -7.30
CA VAL A 68 0.15 13.91 -6.43
C VAL A 68 -1.34 13.66 -6.28
N GLY A 69 -2.14 14.73 -6.12
CA GLY A 69 -3.61 14.61 -6.06
C GLY A 69 -4.23 14.06 -7.34
N LEU A 70 -3.78 14.54 -8.51
CA LEU A 70 -4.21 14.03 -9.81
C LEU A 70 -3.84 12.56 -9.97
N MET A 71 -2.62 12.18 -9.59
CA MET A 71 -2.17 10.78 -9.65
C MET A 71 -2.99 9.88 -8.72
N ALA A 72 -3.40 10.36 -7.55
CA ALA A 72 -4.32 9.63 -6.68
C ALA A 72 -5.68 9.40 -7.33
N ALA A 73 -6.25 10.42 -7.99
CA ALA A 73 -7.50 10.27 -8.73
C ALA A 73 -7.36 9.27 -9.89
N VAL A 74 -6.27 9.33 -10.66
CA VAL A 74 -6.00 8.39 -11.77
C VAL A 74 -5.87 6.95 -11.26
N VAL A 75 -5.12 6.73 -10.18
CA VAL A 75 -4.96 5.38 -9.58
C VAL A 75 -6.30 4.84 -9.09
N PHE A 76 -7.14 5.68 -8.49
CA PHE A 76 -8.49 5.31 -8.06
C PHE A 76 -9.37 4.93 -9.26
N ILE A 77 -9.44 5.76 -10.30
CA ILE A 77 -10.24 5.50 -11.51
C ILE A 77 -9.81 4.19 -12.19
N ILE A 78 -8.51 3.97 -12.31
CA ILE A 78 -7.95 2.72 -12.87
C ILE A 78 -8.36 1.52 -11.99
N SER A 79 -8.37 1.68 -10.67
CA SER A 79 -8.81 0.64 -9.73
C SER A 79 -10.30 0.32 -9.80
N CYS A 80 -11.13 1.21 -10.34
CA CYS A 80 -12.55 0.95 -10.60
C CYS A 80 -12.81 0.32 -11.98
N MET A 81 -11.79 0.21 -12.85
CA MET A 81 -11.98 -0.30 -14.21
C MET A 81 -12.00 -1.84 -14.24
N PRO A 82 -13.12 -2.47 -14.64
CA PRO A 82 -13.21 -3.92 -14.70
C PRO A 82 -12.40 -4.45 -15.89
N ILE A 83 -11.44 -5.33 -15.59
CA ILE A 83 -10.65 -6.06 -16.59
C ILE A 83 -11.12 -7.52 -16.59
N PRO A 84 -11.64 -8.03 -17.73
CA PRO A 84 -12.08 -9.41 -17.81
C PRO A 84 -10.89 -10.35 -17.70
N VAL A 85 -10.99 -11.38 -16.86
CA VAL A 85 -9.93 -12.37 -16.66
C VAL A 85 -10.37 -13.69 -17.30
N PRO A 86 -9.84 -14.06 -18.49
CA PRO A 86 -10.33 -15.21 -19.25
C PRO A 86 -10.15 -16.55 -18.52
N THR A 87 -9.20 -16.62 -17.58
CA THR A 87 -8.82 -17.85 -16.87
C THR A 87 -9.67 -18.14 -15.64
N ALA A 88 -10.31 -17.13 -15.04
CA ALA A 88 -11.06 -17.26 -13.80
C ALA A 88 -12.57 -17.09 -13.96
N GLY A 89 -13.05 -16.62 -15.13
CA GLY A 89 -14.47 -16.35 -15.35
C GLY A 89 -15.01 -15.17 -14.51
N THR A 90 -14.12 -14.36 -13.94
CA THR A 90 -14.45 -13.19 -13.13
C THR A 90 -13.85 -11.92 -13.74
N CYS A 91 -14.28 -10.76 -13.24
CA CYS A 91 -13.65 -9.47 -13.51
C CYS A 91 -12.67 -9.14 -12.39
N SER A 92 -11.43 -8.77 -12.73
CA SER A 92 -10.45 -8.18 -11.79
C SER A 92 -10.39 -6.68 -12.00
N HIS A 93 -9.70 -5.99 -11.09
CA HIS A 93 -9.38 -4.58 -11.25
C HIS A 93 -7.87 -4.32 -11.07
N PRO A 94 -7.26 -3.43 -11.86
CA PRO A 94 -5.86 -3.08 -11.72
C PRO A 94 -5.67 -2.05 -10.59
N CYS A 95 -4.86 -2.37 -9.58
CA CYS A 95 -4.70 -1.49 -8.40
C CYS A 95 -3.97 -0.15 -8.67
N GLY A 96 -3.31 0.02 -9.83
CA GLY A 96 -2.58 1.24 -10.22
C GLY A 96 -1.37 1.64 -9.35
N THR A 97 -1.16 0.99 -8.20
CA THR A 97 -0.12 1.31 -7.21
C THR A 97 1.30 1.18 -7.74
N GLY A 98 1.57 0.16 -8.58
CA GLY A 98 2.86 -0.03 -9.23
C GLY A 98 3.21 1.11 -10.20
N ILE A 99 2.21 1.63 -10.92
CA ILE A 99 2.41 2.76 -11.85
C ILE A 99 2.78 4.02 -11.06
N ALA A 100 2.07 4.31 -9.97
CA ALA A 100 2.40 5.43 -9.09
C ALA A 100 3.82 5.28 -8.46
N GLY A 101 4.21 4.06 -8.10
CA GLY A 101 5.54 3.77 -7.56
C GLY A 101 6.67 4.01 -8.55
N ILE A 102 6.47 3.68 -9.83
CA ILE A 102 7.47 3.91 -10.88
C ILE A 102 7.57 5.40 -11.24
N LEU A 103 6.44 6.10 -11.34
CA LEU A 103 6.38 7.49 -11.81
C LEU A 103 6.78 8.52 -10.75
N LEU A 104 6.29 8.38 -9.51
CA LEU A 104 6.51 9.34 -8.42
C LEU A 104 7.45 8.81 -7.33
N GLY A 105 7.88 7.55 -7.46
CA GLY A 105 8.72 6.87 -6.49
C GLY A 105 7.92 6.23 -5.35
N PRO A 106 8.53 5.26 -4.66
CA PRO A 106 7.88 4.44 -3.64
C PRO A 106 7.41 5.24 -2.40
N ALA A 107 8.05 6.38 -2.11
CA ALA A 107 7.69 7.19 -0.95
C ALA A 107 6.35 7.94 -1.12
N ILE A 108 6.07 8.40 -2.34
CA ILE A 108 4.84 9.15 -2.65
C ILE A 108 3.70 8.21 -3.02
N SER A 109 4.02 7.06 -3.63
CA SER A 109 3.01 6.05 -3.92
C SER A 109 2.30 5.55 -2.66
N ILE A 110 2.99 5.48 -1.50
CA ILE A 110 2.35 5.15 -0.21
C ILE A 110 1.17 6.08 0.09
N LEU A 111 1.33 7.40 -0.13
CA LEU A 111 0.25 8.36 0.10
C LEU A 111 -0.85 8.23 -0.94
N ILE A 112 -0.48 8.10 -2.22
CA ILE A 112 -1.43 7.94 -3.31
C ILE A 112 -2.32 6.71 -3.06
N THR A 113 -1.70 5.58 -2.74
CA THR A 113 -2.40 4.32 -2.46
C THR A 113 -3.22 4.41 -1.19
N ALA A 114 -2.72 5.04 -0.12
CA ALA A 114 -3.50 5.23 1.11
C ALA A 114 -4.76 6.08 0.88
N VAL A 115 -4.67 7.13 0.04
CA VAL A 115 -5.83 7.95 -0.31
C VAL A 115 -6.80 7.17 -1.20
N ALA A 116 -6.31 6.41 -2.17
CA ALA A 116 -7.16 5.57 -3.02
C ALA A 116 -7.93 4.51 -2.20
N LEU A 117 -7.24 3.85 -1.27
CA LEU A 117 -7.81 2.89 -0.31
C LEU A 117 -8.89 3.49 0.59
N LEU A 118 -8.75 4.76 0.97
CA LEU A 118 -9.71 5.44 1.84
C LEU A 118 -11.03 5.71 1.08
N ILE A 119 -10.95 5.95 -0.22
CA ILE A 119 -12.10 6.26 -1.07
C ILE A 119 -12.78 4.99 -1.61
N GLN A 120 -12.00 3.92 -1.83
CA GLN A 120 -12.47 2.63 -2.35
C GLN A 120 -13.29 1.84 -1.33
#